data_AF-A0A820H5W9-F1
#
_entry.id   AF-A0A820H5W9-F1
#
_cell.length_a   1.000
_cell.length_b   1.000
_cell.length_c   1.000
_cell.angle_alpha   90.00
_cell.angle_beta   90.00
_cell.angle_gamma   90.00
#
_symmetry.space_group_name_H-M   'P 1'
#
loop_
_entity.id
_entity.type
_entity.pdbx_description
1 polymer ?
#
loop_
_entity_poly.entity_id
_entity_poly.type
_entity_poly.pdbx_seq_one_letter_code
_entity_poly.pdbx_strand_id
1 'polypeptide(L)' 'AQTATTIVYSLTIANPMDGWEGFYIQVNFPGADGTVLELTTETQIVPDTYPTNECSGDSCYGTLV' A
#
# COMPACT_ATOMS: atom_id res chain seq x y z
N ALA A 1 5.17 14.63 -31.46
CA ALA A 1 4.18 14.08 -30.52
C ALA A 1 4.83 12.89 -29.82
N GLN A 2 4.92 12.88 -28.50
CA GLN A 2 5.52 11.79 -27.73
C GLN A 2 4.42 10.73 -27.54
N THR A 3 4.61 9.53 -28.09
CA THR A 3 3.64 8.44 -27.97
C THR A 3 3.63 7.96 -26.52
N ALA A 4 2.54 8.20 -25.79
CA ALA A 4 2.37 7.68 -24.43
C ALA A 4 1.99 6.20 -24.51
N THR A 5 2.85 5.31 -24.01
CA THR A 5 2.53 3.90 -23.81
C THR A 5 1.97 3.73 -22.40
N THR A 6 0.73 3.27 -22.29
CA THR A 6 0.13 2.95 -20.99
C THR A 6 0.64 1.58 -20.53
N ILE A 7 1.24 1.54 -19.34
CA ILE A 7 1.63 0.30 -18.67
C ILE A 7 0.69 0.08 -17.48
N VAL A 8 0.15 -1.13 -17.36
CA VAL A 8 -0.80 -1.51 -16.30
C VAL A 8 -0.16 -2.59 -15.44
N TYR A 9 -0.20 -2.40 -14.12
CA TYR A 9 0.26 -3.37 -13.12
C TYR A 9 -0.92 -3.82 -12.25
N SER A 10 -0.99 -5.10 -11.90
CA SER A 10 -2.00 -5.66 -11.01
C SER A 10 -1.38 -6.70 -10.07
N LEU A 11 -1.92 -6.78 -8.86
CA LEU A 11 -1.55 -7.74 -7.83
C LEU A 11 -2.84 -8.31 -7.20
N THR A 12 -2.90 -9.63 -7.02
CA THR A 12 -3.99 -10.31 -6.34
C THR A 12 -3.41 -11.21 -5.26
N ILE A 13 -3.88 -11.05 -4.03
CA ILE A 13 -3.50 -11.85 -2.88
C ILE A 13 -4.72 -12.65 -2.42
N ALA A 14 -4.53 -13.93 -2.11
CA ALA A 14 -5.58 -14.79 -1.56
C ALA A 14 -5.75 -14.50 -0.06
N ASN A 15 -6.96 -14.69 0.47
CA ASN A 15 -7.18 -14.50 1.91
C ASN A 15 -6.25 -15.40 2.72
N PRO A 16 -5.53 -14.87 3.71
CA PRO A 16 -4.74 -15.70 4.61
C PRO A 16 -5.66 -16.62 5.42
N MET A 17 -5.17 -17.81 5.77
CA MET A 17 -5.94 -18.74 6.62
C MET A 17 -6.17 -18.16 8.02
N ASP A 18 -5.20 -17.42 8.54
CA ASP A 18 -5.24 -16.75 9.84
C ASP A 18 -4.67 -15.33 9.72
N GLY A 19 -5.32 -14.37 10.39
CA GLY A 19 -4.84 -13.00 10.47
C GLY A 19 -5.18 -12.14 9.26
N TRP A 20 -4.24 -11.27 8.88
CA TRP A 20 -4.40 -10.26 7.85
C TRP A 20 -3.10 -10.06 7.08
N GLU A 21 -3.21 -9.67 5.82
CA GLU A 21 -2.08 -9.32 4.97
C GLU A 21 -2.30 -7.92 4.38
N GLY A 22 -1.31 -7.04 4.58
CA GLY A 22 -1.28 -5.71 3.98
C GLY A 22 -0.29 -5.67 2.82
N PHE A 23 -0.70 -5.17 1.66
CA PHE A 23 0.18 -5.06 0.49
C PHE A 23 -0.01 -3.73 -0.25
N TYR A 24 1.01 -3.32 -0.99
CA TYR A 24 0.98 -2.19 -1.93
C TYR A 24 1.91 -2.49 -3.10
N ILE A 25 1.72 -1.80 -4.22
CA ILE A 25 2.61 -1.89 -5.38
C ILE A 25 3.59 -0.72 -5.30
N GLN A 26 4.89 -1.02 -5.35
CA GLN A 26 5.96 -0.03 -5.48
C GLN A 26 6.56 -0.11 -6.88
N VAL A 27 6.68 1.05 -7.53
CA VAL A 27 7.33 1.18 -8.84
C VAL A 27 8.47 2.17 -8.74
N ASN A 28 9.63 1.79 -9.29
CA ASN A 28 10.83 2.60 -9.29
C ASN A 28 11.14 3.03 -10.74
N PHE A 29 11.21 4.34 -10.97
CA PHE A 29 11.55 4.91 -12.27
C PHE A 29 12.89 5.65 -12.22
N PRO A 30 13.70 5.63 -13.29
CA PRO A 30 14.86 6.50 -13.39
C PRO A 30 14.42 7.98 -13.35
N GLY A 31 15.01 8.74 -12.43
CA GLY A 31 14.87 10.17 -12.31
C GLY A 31 16.02 10.93 -12.98
N ALA A 32 16.01 12.26 -12.88
CA ALA A 32 17.11 13.10 -13.31
C ALA A 32 18.36 12.86 -12.45
N ASP A 33 19.55 13.11 -13.02
CA ASP A 33 20.82 13.09 -12.29
C ASP A 33 21.11 11.78 -11.53
N GLY A 34 20.62 10.64 -12.06
CA GLY A 34 20.82 9.33 -11.45
C GLY A 34 19.95 9.07 -10.20
N THR A 35 18.97 9.93 -9.93
CA THR A 35 17.98 9.70 -8.87
C THR A 35 16.97 8.62 -9.25
N VAL A 36 16.23 8.13 -8.26
CA VAL A 36 15.12 7.18 -8.46
C VAL A 36 13.84 7.84 -7.99
N LEU A 37 12.82 7.83 -8.85
CA LEU A 37 11.45 8.21 -8.51
C LEU A 37 10.72 6.96 -8.02
N GLU A 38 10.31 6.99 -6.76
CA GLU A 38 9.56 5.91 -6.13
C GLU A 38 8.08 6.29 -6.04
N LEU A 39 7.21 5.41 -6.53
CA LEU A 39 5.76 5.55 -6.45
C LEU A 39 5.18 4.33 -5.73
N THR A 40 4.35 4.57 -4.71
CA THR A 40 3.62 3.53 -3.99
C THR A 40 2.11 3.72 -4.16
N THR A 41 1.37 2.64 -4.38
CA THR A 41 -0.09 2.68 -4.29
C THR A 41 -0.56 2.80 -2.85
N GLU A 42 -1.86 3.04 -2.65
CA GLU A 42 -2.48 2.84 -1.35
C GLU A 42 -2.27 1.41 -0.85
N THR A 43 -2.09 1.25 0.47
CA THR A 43 -2.05 -0.05 1.11
C THR A 43 -3.43 -0.71 1.06
N GLN A 44 -3.48 -1.95 0.64
CA GLN A 44 -4.68 -2.79 0.68
C GLN A 44 -4.51 -3.84 1.77
N ILE A 45 -5.57 -4.12 2.52
CA ILE A 45 -5.59 -5.14 3.58
C ILE A 45 -6.54 -6.25 3.14
N VAL A 46 -6.12 -7.49 3.32
CA VAL A 46 -6.92 -8.69 3.04
C VAL A 46 -6.99 -9.57 4.30
N PRO A 47 -8.19 -9.94 4.76
CA PRO A 47 -9.52 -9.50 4.27
C PRO A 47 -9.75 -8.00 4.49
N ASP A 48 -10.77 -7.41 3.86
CA ASP A 48 -11.08 -5.97 3.84
C ASP A 48 -11.56 -5.38 5.19
N THR A 49 -11.27 -6.08 6.28
CA THR A 49 -11.54 -5.70 7.65
C THR A 49 -10.24 -5.38 8.36
N TYR A 50 -10.17 -4.22 9.01
CA TYR A 50 -9.00 -3.88 9.83
C TYR A 50 -8.79 -4.90 10.96
N PRO A 51 -7.52 -5.17 11.33
CA PRO A 51 -7.18 -6.12 12.40
C PRO A 51 -7.55 -5.62 13.81
N THR A 52 -8.12 -4.43 13.90
CA THR A 52 -8.56 -3.80 15.14
C THR A 52 -9.97 -3.28 14.96
N ASN A 53 -10.79 -3.39 16.01
CA ASN A 53 -12.08 -2.70 16.05
C ASN A 53 -11.87 -1.20 15.83
N GLU A 54 -12.87 -0.54 15.25
CA GLU A 54 -12.90 0.92 15.19
C GLU A 54 -12.70 1.48 16.60
N CYS A 55 -11.55 2.12 16.85
CA CYS A 55 -11.32 2.81 18.10
C CYS A 55 -11.82 4.25 17.98
N SER A 56 -12.31 4.81 19.09
CA SER A 56 -12.74 6.20 19.16
C SER A 56 -12.43 6.80 20.53
N GLY A 57 -12.28 8.13 20.55
CA GLY A 57 -11.93 8.88 21.75
C GLY A 57 -10.55 8.54 22.29
N ASP A 58 -10.36 8.75 23.59
CA ASP A 58 -9.06 8.62 24.26
C ASP A 58 -8.47 7.21 24.18
N SER A 59 -9.31 6.20 23.91
CA SER A 59 -8.91 4.80 23.73
C SER A 59 -8.12 4.52 22.43
N CYS A 60 -8.13 5.47 21.49
CA CYS A 60 -7.53 5.34 20.17
C CYS A 60 -6.12 5.98 20.09
N TYR A 61 -5.66 6.62 21.17
CA TYR A 61 -4.32 7.20 21.23
C TYR A 61 -3.33 6.18 21.78
N GLY A 62 -2.27 5.90 21.01
CA GLY A 62 -1.15 5.09 21.48
C GLY A 62 -0.40 5.81 22.60
N THR A 63 -0.06 5.11 23.68
CA THR A 63 0.86 5.65 24.69
C THR A 63 2.29 5.59 24.11
N LEU A 64 2.89 6.76 23.90
CA LEU A 64 4.32 6.84 23.56
C LEU A 64 5.13 6.34 24.77
N VAL A 65 5.88 5.25 24.58
CA VAL A 65 6.88 4.74 25.53
C VAL A 65 8.28 5.17 25.14
#